data_AF-M7T5T9-F1
#
_entry.id   AF-M7T5T9-F1
#
_cell.length_a   1.000
_cell.length_b   1.000
_cell.length_c   1.000
_cell.angle_alpha   90.00
_cell.angle_beta   90.00
_cell.angle_gamma   90.00
#
_symmetry.space_group_name_H-M   'P 1'
#
loop_
_entity.id
_entity.type
_entity.pdbx_description
1 polymer ?
#
loop_
_entity_poly.entity_id
_entity_poly.type
_entity_poly.pdbx_seq_one_letter_code
_entity_poly.pdbx_strand_id
1 'polypeptide(L)'
;MQQSAARVLSGPEKLAAVTKLVNTLRQDLSDGSLSPQQRDAALEDLKGIETLTRHSFDSDSSTTSRNALRCLCNALLLAPEARQKYVDLGYEAKACSKLIGVIRAVHEYASEEVKTSIRQKLLPTETDRNEVLGMGTSVPSWLLKNTTNPLTPHLRETISDLLFEMSDKDPTTFVSNVGYGFASGYLFSRNLPVPDAAAEISGGIGGGENRPINPVTGQFLDRERQPDLPEMTDEEREREAERLFILFERANGVISVENPVRTAVEQGRFEELPDDYQEDVD
;
A
#
# COMPACT_ATOMS: atom_id res chain seq x y z
N MET A 1 8.27 50.08 36.64
CA MET A 1 8.35 48.73 36.05
C MET A 1 7.13 47.93 36.51
N GLN A 2 6.06 47.95 35.74
CA GLN A 2 4.88 47.11 35.99
C GLN A 2 5.06 45.80 35.21
N GLN A 3 5.27 44.71 35.94
CA GLN A 3 5.18 43.36 35.40
C GLN A 3 3.71 43.09 35.06
N SER A 4 3.40 42.97 33.77
CA SER A 4 2.12 42.52 33.26
C SER A 4 1.94 41.03 33.57
N ALA A 5 1.26 40.74 34.68
CA ALA A 5 0.84 39.39 35.05
C ALA A 5 -0.07 38.83 33.95
N ALA A 6 0.31 37.70 33.35
CA ALA A 6 -0.51 36.98 32.38
C ALA A 6 -1.83 36.58 33.05
N ARG A 7 -2.91 37.27 32.70
CA ARG A 7 -4.26 37.03 33.22
C ARG A 7 -4.69 35.62 32.82
N VAL A 8 -4.83 34.71 33.78
CA VAL A 8 -5.35 33.37 33.55
C VAL A 8 -6.84 33.50 33.18
N LEU A 9 -7.13 33.47 31.89
CA LEU A 9 -8.49 33.58 31.36
C LEU A 9 -9.37 32.41 31.85
N SER A 10 -10.62 32.72 32.21
CA SER A 10 -11.62 31.75 32.62
C SER A 10 -12.03 30.84 31.45
N GLY A 11 -12.52 29.62 31.71
CA GLY A 11 -12.97 28.65 30.70
C GLY A 11 -13.89 29.24 29.61
N PRO A 12 -14.97 29.96 29.96
CA PRO A 12 -15.84 30.64 28.97
C PRO A 12 -15.18 31.81 28.25
N GLU A 13 -14.26 32.54 28.89
CA GLU A 13 -13.54 33.65 28.24
C GLU A 13 -12.54 33.13 27.21
N LYS A 14 -11.86 32.01 27.52
CA LYS A 14 -11.02 31.27 26.56
C LYS A 14 -11.84 30.76 25.38
N LEU A 15 -13.03 30.22 25.63
CA LEU A 15 -13.92 29.77 24.57
C LEU A 15 -14.32 30.93 23.65
N ALA A 16 -14.76 32.06 24.21
CA ALA A 16 -15.15 33.24 23.42
C ALA A 16 -13.99 33.81 22.59
N ALA A 17 -12.79 33.86 23.17
CA ALA A 17 -11.58 34.28 22.46
C ALA A 17 -11.24 33.33 21.29
N VAL A 18 -11.29 32.01 21.52
CA VAL A 18 -11.07 31.00 20.48
C VAL A 18 -12.14 31.07 19.40
N THR A 19 -13.41 31.23 19.75
CA THR A 19 -14.51 31.36 18.77
C THR A 19 -14.33 32.60 17.89
N LYS A 20 -13.95 33.73 18.49
CA LYS A 20 -13.64 34.96 17.74
C LYS A 20 -12.48 34.72 16.76
N LEU A 21 -11.43 34.04 17.22
CA LEU A 21 -10.25 33.72 16.41
C LEU A 21 -10.57 32.79 15.23
N VAL A 22 -11.39 31.74 15.46
CA VAL A 22 -11.88 30.82 14.42
C VAL A 22 -12.65 31.57 13.34
N ASN A 23 -13.56 32.47 13.73
CA ASN A 23 -14.36 33.23 12.78
C ASN A 23 -13.51 34.17 11.93
N THR A 24 -12.51 34.83 12.54
CA THR A 24 -11.55 35.67 11.81
C THR A 24 -10.74 34.87 10.79
N LEU A 25 -10.25 33.67 11.15
CA LEU A 25 -9.52 32.80 10.21
C LEU A 25 -10.40 32.24 9.09
N ARG A 26 -11.67 31.90 9.39
CA ARG A 26 -12.64 31.46 8.37
C ARG A 26 -12.95 32.56 7.36
N GLN A 27 -13.05 33.81 7.82
CA GLN A 27 -13.25 34.96 6.94
C GLN A 27 -12.00 35.23 6.09
N ASP A 28 -10.81 35.09 6.67
CA ASP A 28 -9.55 35.20 5.95
C ASP A 28 -9.38 34.13 4.85
N LEU A 29 -9.83 32.90 5.09
CA LEU A 29 -9.87 31.84 4.07
C LEU A 29 -10.74 32.20 2.85
N SER A 30 -11.70 33.12 3.01
CA SER A 30 -12.59 33.55 1.92
C SER A 30 -12.05 34.80 1.21
N ASP A 31 -11.54 35.76 1.98
CA ASP A 31 -11.26 37.13 1.49
C ASP A 31 -9.76 37.49 1.47
N GLY A 32 -8.86 36.65 2.00
CA GLY A 32 -7.41 36.91 2.08
C GLY A 32 -7.01 38.13 2.91
N SER A 33 -7.84 38.51 3.88
CA SER A 33 -7.79 39.78 4.63
C SER A 33 -6.58 39.97 5.56
N LEU A 34 -5.93 38.90 6.01
CA LEU A 34 -4.84 38.92 7.00
C LEU A 34 -3.49 38.79 6.33
N SER A 35 -2.46 39.39 6.93
CA SER A 35 -1.08 39.13 6.51
C SER A 35 -0.61 37.74 6.98
N PRO A 36 0.38 37.12 6.31
CA PRO A 36 0.91 35.81 6.71
C PRO A 36 1.37 35.75 8.18
N GLN A 37 1.98 36.84 8.69
CA GLN A 37 2.44 36.91 10.09
C GLN A 37 1.27 36.93 11.10
N GLN A 38 0.17 37.60 10.75
CA GLN A 38 -1.03 37.64 11.59
C GLN A 38 -1.78 36.31 11.59
N ARG A 39 -1.82 35.61 10.44
CA ARG A 39 -2.38 34.26 10.35
C ARG A 39 -1.58 33.27 11.19
N ASP A 40 -0.26 33.31 11.10
CA ASP A 40 0.62 32.39 11.80
C ASP A 40 0.45 32.50 13.33
N ALA A 41 0.39 33.73 13.87
CA ALA A 41 0.10 33.96 15.28
C ALA A 41 -1.30 33.46 15.71
N ALA A 42 -2.31 33.70 14.87
CA ALA A 42 -3.67 33.22 15.14
C ALA A 42 -3.80 31.69 15.06
N LEU A 43 -3.01 31.01 14.22
CA LEU A 43 -3.02 29.56 14.09
C LEU A 43 -2.33 28.86 15.27
N GLU A 44 -1.31 29.48 15.88
CA GLU A 44 -0.68 28.96 17.10
C GLU A 44 -1.65 28.94 18.29
N ASP A 45 -2.54 29.93 18.39
CA ASP A 45 -3.52 30.06 19.48
C ASP A 45 -4.76 29.14 19.30
N LEU A 46 -4.92 28.51 18.14
CA LEU A 46 -6.16 27.82 17.74
C LEU A 46 -6.05 26.29 17.81
N LYS A 47 -7.08 25.65 18.36
CA LYS A 47 -7.20 24.17 18.45
C LYS A 47 -8.22 23.56 17.48
N GLY A 48 -8.71 24.33 16.51
CA GLY A 48 -9.71 23.88 15.54
C GLY A 48 -9.11 23.09 14.38
N ILE A 49 -9.34 21.77 14.35
CA ILE A 49 -8.78 20.85 13.33
C ILE A 49 -9.17 21.27 11.91
N GLU A 50 -10.43 21.63 11.65
CA GLU A 50 -10.90 22.03 10.31
C GLU A 50 -10.09 23.21 9.74
N THR A 51 -9.93 24.27 10.53
CA THR A 51 -9.17 25.47 10.13
C THR A 51 -7.69 25.15 9.93
N LEU A 52 -7.10 24.37 10.85
CA LEU A 52 -5.71 23.93 10.74
C LEU A 52 -5.49 23.09 9.47
N THR A 53 -6.40 22.18 9.15
CA THR A 53 -6.33 21.33 7.97
C THR A 53 -6.43 22.15 6.68
N ARG A 54 -7.37 23.11 6.58
CA ARG A 54 -7.46 24.01 5.41
C ARG A 54 -6.18 24.81 5.21
N HIS A 55 -5.69 25.50 6.23
CA HIS A 55 -4.45 26.27 6.08
C HIS A 55 -3.22 25.39 5.82
N SER A 56 -3.22 24.13 6.29
CA SER A 56 -2.15 23.17 6.02
C SER A 56 -2.06 22.80 4.53
N PHE A 57 -3.19 22.59 3.86
CA PHE A 57 -3.24 22.01 2.51
C PHE A 57 -3.67 22.95 1.38
N ASP A 58 -4.35 24.05 1.72
CA ASP A 58 -5.01 24.97 0.76
C ASP A 58 -4.45 26.41 0.82
N SER A 59 -3.53 26.71 1.75
CA SER A 59 -2.93 28.05 1.86
C SER A 59 -1.91 28.32 0.74
N ASP A 60 -1.98 29.50 0.13
CA ASP A 60 -1.00 29.99 -0.85
C ASP A 60 0.37 30.33 -0.23
N SER A 61 0.40 30.60 1.09
CA SER A 61 1.63 30.89 1.83
C SER A 61 2.30 29.61 2.34
N SER A 62 3.54 29.37 1.92
CA SER A 62 4.34 28.20 2.35
C SER A 62 4.72 28.24 3.84
N THR A 63 4.90 29.42 4.43
CA THR A 63 5.20 29.56 5.87
C THR A 63 3.98 29.20 6.69
N THR A 64 2.82 29.71 6.30
CA THR A 64 1.54 29.46 6.97
C THR A 64 1.14 28.01 6.88
N SER A 65 1.30 27.38 5.69
CA SER A 65 1.07 25.95 5.52
C SER A 65 1.97 25.11 6.43
N ARG A 66 3.27 25.44 6.53
CA ARG A 66 4.21 24.72 7.41
C ARG A 66 3.87 24.87 8.90
N ASN A 67 3.53 26.08 9.34
CA ASN A 67 3.16 26.34 10.72
C ASN A 67 1.83 25.64 11.08
N ALA A 68 0.84 25.70 10.19
CA ALA A 68 -0.42 24.96 10.33
C ALA A 68 -0.21 23.44 10.39
N LEU A 69 0.66 22.89 9.53
CA LEU A 69 0.99 21.46 9.53
C LEU A 69 1.63 21.02 10.86
N ARG A 70 2.51 21.83 11.45
CA ARG A 70 3.11 21.53 12.76
C ARG A 70 2.03 21.46 13.85
N CYS A 71 1.13 22.43 13.89
CA CYS A 71 0.02 22.43 14.84
C CYS A 71 -0.95 21.26 14.59
N LEU A 72 -1.23 20.93 13.33
CA LEU A 72 -2.06 19.80 12.94
C LEU A 72 -1.45 18.46 13.38
N CYS A 73 -0.16 18.23 13.13
CA CYS A 73 0.54 17.01 13.56
C CYS A 73 0.48 16.84 15.08
N ASN A 74 0.69 17.92 15.84
CA ASN A 74 0.56 17.90 17.30
C ASN A 74 -0.87 17.56 17.72
N ALA A 75 -1.89 18.12 17.05
CA ALA A 75 -3.29 17.82 17.34
C ALA A 75 -3.64 16.35 17.05
N LEU A 76 -3.19 15.79 15.91
CA LEU A 76 -3.41 14.38 15.55
C LEU A 76 -2.69 13.41 16.49
N LEU A 77 -1.52 13.81 17.02
CA LEU A 77 -0.76 13.01 17.98
C LEU A 77 -1.42 13.01 19.37
N LEU A 78 -1.81 14.18 19.87
CA LEU A 78 -2.30 14.37 21.24
C LEU A 78 -3.79 14.04 21.42
N ALA A 79 -4.62 14.27 20.39
CA ALA A 79 -6.07 14.10 20.48
C ALA A 79 -6.56 13.01 19.50
N PRO A 80 -6.96 11.83 19.98
CA PRO A 80 -7.46 10.75 19.11
C PRO A 80 -8.69 11.16 18.28
N GLU A 81 -9.59 11.95 18.87
CA GLU A 81 -10.77 12.49 18.18
C GLU A 81 -10.41 13.35 16.96
N ALA A 82 -9.21 13.94 16.95
CA ALA A 82 -8.75 14.74 15.82
C ALA A 82 -8.52 13.89 14.57
N ARG A 83 -8.15 12.61 14.74
CA ARG A 83 -7.87 11.70 13.62
C ARG A 83 -9.14 11.38 12.85
N GLN A 84 -10.22 11.05 13.55
CA GLN A 84 -11.50 10.78 12.90
C GLN A 84 -12.00 12.03 12.17
N LYS A 85 -11.99 13.19 12.83
CA LYS A 85 -12.37 14.47 12.19
C LYS A 85 -11.52 14.78 10.97
N TYR A 86 -10.22 14.49 11.01
CA TYR A 86 -9.32 14.70 9.88
C TYR A 86 -9.68 13.84 8.67
N VAL A 87 -10.04 12.57 8.91
CA VAL A 87 -10.51 11.65 7.87
C VAL A 87 -11.91 12.04 7.37
N ASP A 88 -12.81 12.45 8.26
CA ASP A 88 -14.16 12.91 7.88
C ASP A 88 -14.12 14.17 6.98
N LEU A 89 -13.05 14.96 7.09
CA LEU A 89 -12.81 16.12 6.23
C LEU A 89 -12.25 15.75 4.84
N GLY A 90 -11.85 14.49 4.59
CA GLY A 90 -11.39 14.00 3.29
C GLY A 90 -9.97 14.43 2.90
N TYR A 91 -9.16 14.93 3.85
CA TYR A 91 -7.80 15.41 3.57
C TYR A 91 -6.73 14.30 3.65
N GLU A 92 -7.10 13.07 4.01
CA GLU A 92 -6.22 11.91 4.06
C GLU A 92 -5.61 11.61 2.69
N ALA A 93 -6.42 11.59 1.63
CA ALA A 93 -5.95 11.34 0.27
C ALA A 93 -4.96 12.43 -0.21
N LYS A 94 -5.25 13.70 0.12
CA LYS A 94 -4.40 14.85 -0.24
C LYS A 94 -3.06 14.82 0.49
N ALA A 95 -3.06 14.45 1.76
CA ALA A 95 -1.83 14.29 2.54
C ALA A 95 -0.95 13.15 2.03
N CYS A 96 -1.54 11.98 1.78
CA CYS A 96 -0.83 10.85 1.19
C CYS A 96 -0.25 11.21 -0.18
N SER A 97 -1.03 11.86 -1.04
CA SER A 97 -0.58 12.28 -2.37
C SER A 97 0.59 13.26 -2.31
N LYS A 98 0.56 14.25 -1.41
CA LYS A 98 1.68 15.18 -1.22
C LYS A 98 2.92 14.47 -0.70
N LEU A 99 2.79 13.58 0.28
CA LEU A 99 3.91 12.83 0.83
C LEU A 99 4.56 11.94 -0.23
N ILE A 100 3.74 11.17 -0.96
CA ILE A 100 4.23 10.31 -2.03
C ILE A 100 4.87 11.15 -3.15
N GLY A 101 4.28 12.28 -3.52
CA GLY A 101 4.87 13.21 -4.49
C GLY A 101 6.25 13.73 -4.07
N VAL A 102 6.46 14.04 -2.79
CA VAL A 102 7.79 14.44 -2.29
C VAL A 102 8.78 13.28 -2.37
N ILE A 103 8.38 12.07 -1.95
CA ILE A 103 9.26 10.88 -2.02
C ILE A 103 9.66 10.60 -3.47
N ARG A 104 8.71 10.69 -4.41
CA ARG A 104 8.95 10.52 -5.85
C ARG A 104 9.93 11.55 -6.39
N ALA A 105 9.70 12.83 -6.09
CA ALA A 105 10.59 13.91 -6.51
C ALA A 105 12.01 13.74 -5.94
N VAL A 106 12.14 13.30 -4.68
CA VAL A 106 13.45 12.98 -4.10
C VAL A 106 14.11 11.81 -4.84
N HIS A 107 13.38 10.73 -5.11
CA HIS A 107 13.93 9.57 -5.82
C HIS A 107 14.38 9.89 -7.25
N GLU A 108 13.69 10.80 -7.96
CA GLU A 108 14.03 11.17 -9.33
C GLU A 108 15.35 11.95 -9.43
N TYR A 109 15.64 12.83 -8.46
CA TYR A 109 16.82 13.71 -8.48
C TYR A 109 17.95 13.32 -7.52
N ALA A 110 17.75 12.35 -6.63
CA ALA A 110 18.76 11.98 -5.64
C ALA A 110 19.89 11.09 -6.20
N SER A 111 20.99 10.99 -5.45
CA SER A 111 22.10 10.07 -5.72
C SER A 111 21.68 8.60 -5.55
N GLU A 112 22.44 7.69 -6.18
CA GLU A 112 22.17 6.24 -6.11
C GLU A 112 22.17 5.68 -4.68
N GLU A 113 22.98 6.24 -3.78
CA GLU A 113 22.99 5.88 -2.35
C GLU A 113 21.63 6.17 -1.69
N VAL A 114 21.05 7.34 -1.98
CA VAL A 114 19.75 7.76 -1.43
C VAL A 114 18.63 6.93 -2.06
N LYS A 115 18.68 6.68 -3.37
CA LYS A 115 17.71 5.80 -4.03
C LYS A 115 17.72 4.41 -3.41
N THR A 116 18.90 3.84 -3.19
CA THR A 116 19.07 2.53 -2.53
C THR A 116 18.48 2.55 -1.12
N SER A 117 18.76 3.59 -0.33
CA SER A 117 18.20 3.72 1.02
C SER A 117 16.68 3.84 1.04
N ILE A 118 16.10 4.58 0.08
CA ILE A 118 14.64 4.69 -0.07
C ILE A 118 14.04 3.34 -0.47
N ARG A 119 14.63 2.65 -1.46
CA ARG A 119 14.20 1.33 -1.91
C ARG A 119 14.23 0.31 -0.78
N GLN A 120 15.31 0.26 0.01
CA GLN A 120 15.45 -0.63 1.16
C GLN A 120 14.36 -0.45 2.23
N LYS A 121 13.79 0.76 2.35
CA LYS A 121 12.75 1.05 3.35
C LYS A 121 11.33 0.85 2.84
N LEU A 122 11.09 1.02 1.54
CA LEU A 122 9.75 0.99 0.94
C LEU A 122 9.42 -0.32 0.23
N LEU A 123 10.42 -0.97 -0.37
CA LEU A 123 10.22 -2.26 -1.04
C LEU A 123 10.33 -3.40 -0.02
N PRO A 124 9.63 -4.53 -0.26
CA PRO A 124 9.76 -5.71 0.57
C PRO A 124 11.21 -6.18 0.67
N THR A 125 11.67 -6.38 1.89
CA THR A 125 13.00 -6.91 2.19
C THR A 125 12.97 -8.43 2.29
N GLU A 126 14.13 -9.08 2.34
CA GLU A 126 14.21 -10.53 2.57
C GLU A 126 13.54 -10.94 3.89
N THR A 127 13.58 -10.08 4.92
CA THR A 127 12.90 -10.39 6.18
C THR A 127 11.38 -10.45 6.03
N ASP A 128 10.82 -9.62 5.14
CA ASP A 128 9.38 -9.59 4.86
C ASP A 128 8.91 -10.84 4.09
N ARG A 129 9.81 -11.47 3.33
CA ARG A 129 9.53 -12.70 2.56
C ARG A 129 9.54 -13.98 3.40
N ASN A 130 9.79 -13.90 4.71
CA ASN A 130 9.63 -15.07 5.59
C ASN A 130 8.16 -15.43 5.82
N GLU A 131 7.26 -14.47 5.63
CA GLU A 131 5.81 -14.63 5.70
C GLU A 131 5.19 -14.20 4.36
N VAL A 132 3.89 -14.43 4.18
CA VAL A 132 3.16 -13.95 3.00
C VAL A 132 3.21 -12.42 2.96
N LEU A 133 3.61 -11.87 1.81
CA LEU A 133 3.71 -10.42 1.63
C LEU A 133 2.36 -9.74 1.92
N GLY A 134 2.40 -8.63 2.66
CA GLY A 134 1.21 -7.89 3.08
C GLY A 134 0.56 -8.34 4.40
N MET A 135 1.01 -9.46 4.99
CA MET A 135 0.53 -9.93 6.30
C MET A 135 1.38 -9.44 7.48
N GLY A 136 2.62 -9.03 7.23
CA GLY A 136 3.54 -8.54 8.25
C GLY A 136 3.17 -7.16 8.82
N THR A 137 3.89 -6.75 9.86
CA THR A 137 3.73 -5.43 10.51
C THR A 137 4.69 -4.36 9.97
N SER A 138 5.50 -4.71 8.96
CA SER A 138 6.48 -3.81 8.36
C SER A 138 5.82 -2.75 7.48
N VAL A 139 6.54 -1.66 7.20
CA VAL A 139 6.05 -0.59 6.32
C VAL A 139 5.73 -1.11 4.91
N PRO A 140 6.58 -1.93 4.26
CA PRO A 140 6.25 -2.53 2.97
C PRO A 140 4.97 -3.36 3.05
N SER A 141 4.80 -4.19 4.09
CA SER A 141 3.58 -4.98 4.28
C SER A 141 2.33 -4.11 4.44
N TRP A 142 2.44 -3.02 5.21
CA TRP A 142 1.35 -2.07 5.36
C TRP A 142 1.00 -1.37 4.04
N LEU A 143 2.00 -1.00 3.22
CA LEU A 143 1.78 -0.42 1.90
C LEU A 143 1.06 -1.41 0.97
N LEU A 144 1.53 -2.66 0.89
CA LEU A 144 0.91 -3.72 0.10
C LEU A 144 -0.51 -4.03 0.55
N LYS A 145 -0.78 -4.01 1.86
CA LYS A 145 -2.14 -4.18 2.36
C LYS A 145 -3.06 -3.03 1.93
N ASN A 146 -2.53 -1.81 1.83
CA ASN A 146 -3.32 -0.66 1.38
C ASN A 146 -3.51 -0.60 -0.15
N THR A 147 -2.69 -1.28 -0.96
CA THR A 147 -2.97 -1.42 -2.40
C THR A 147 -4.19 -2.29 -2.68
N THR A 148 -4.62 -3.11 -1.73
CA THR A 148 -5.83 -3.94 -1.85
C THR A 148 -7.05 -3.36 -1.10
N ASN A 149 -6.92 -2.18 -0.49
CA ASN A 149 -7.98 -1.58 0.31
C ASN A 149 -9.11 -1.02 -0.61
N PRO A 150 -10.35 -1.52 -0.51
CA PRO A 150 -11.46 -1.07 -1.35
C PRO A 150 -12.01 0.31 -0.97
N LEU A 151 -11.75 0.79 0.26
CA LEU A 151 -12.30 2.05 0.75
C LEU A 151 -11.56 3.29 0.21
N THR A 152 -10.33 3.11 -0.29
CA THR A 152 -9.44 4.22 -0.67
C THR A 152 -8.78 3.98 -2.04
N PRO A 153 -9.55 4.00 -3.15
CA PRO A 153 -9.03 3.67 -4.48
C PRO A 153 -7.90 4.60 -4.96
N HIS A 154 -7.99 5.89 -4.62
CA HIS A 154 -6.94 6.87 -4.94
C HIS A 154 -5.62 6.56 -4.23
N LEU A 155 -5.68 6.12 -2.97
CA LEU A 155 -4.49 5.74 -2.20
C LEU A 155 -3.83 4.51 -2.81
N ARG A 156 -4.63 3.50 -3.19
CA ARG A 156 -4.14 2.31 -3.89
C ARG A 156 -3.32 2.69 -5.14
N GLU A 157 -3.88 3.52 -6.01
CA GLU A 157 -3.20 3.93 -7.25
C GLU A 157 -1.91 4.68 -6.95
N THR A 158 -1.94 5.60 -5.99
CA THR A 158 -0.76 6.40 -5.62
C THR A 158 0.36 5.55 -5.01
N ILE A 159 0.02 4.53 -4.21
CA ILE A 159 1.01 3.58 -3.65
C ILE A 159 1.58 2.69 -4.75
N SER A 160 0.74 2.16 -5.64
CA SER A 160 1.22 1.32 -6.74
C SER A 160 2.11 2.10 -7.71
N ASP A 161 1.75 3.35 -8.03
CA ASP A 161 2.60 4.27 -8.81
C ASP A 161 3.98 4.47 -8.14
N LEU A 162 3.99 4.67 -6.82
CA LEU A 162 5.22 4.81 -6.04
C LEU A 162 6.09 3.54 -6.13
N LEU A 163 5.52 2.37 -5.87
CA LEU A 163 6.27 1.10 -5.88
C LEU A 163 6.80 0.76 -7.28
N PHE A 164 6.05 1.11 -8.34
CA PHE A 164 6.48 0.95 -9.72
C PHE A 164 7.65 1.87 -10.07
N GLU A 165 7.65 3.11 -9.60
CA GLU A 165 8.78 4.05 -9.78
C GLU A 165 10.02 3.66 -9.00
N MET A 166 9.86 3.07 -7.80
CA MET A 166 10.98 2.49 -7.05
C MET A 166 11.56 1.25 -7.73
N SER A 167 10.80 0.64 -8.64
CA SER A 167 11.20 -0.52 -9.46
C SER A 167 11.64 -0.10 -10.88
N ASP A 168 12.21 1.10 -11.02
CA ASP A 168 12.75 1.64 -12.27
C ASP A 168 11.74 1.71 -13.43
N LYS A 169 10.43 1.73 -13.12
CA LYS A 169 9.34 1.71 -14.10
C LYS A 169 9.38 0.48 -15.03
N ASP A 170 9.97 -0.61 -14.54
CA ASP A 170 10.05 -1.86 -15.26
C ASP A 170 9.09 -2.91 -14.66
N PRO A 171 8.15 -3.47 -15.47
CA PRO A 171 7.21 -4.48 -14.99
C PRO A 171 7.87 -5.73 -14.41
N THR A 172 9.01 -6.17 -14.96
CA THR A 172 9.67 -7.40 -14.49
C THR A 172 10.26 -7.22 -13.09
N THR A 173 10.99 -6.13 -12.90
CA THR A 173 11.57 -5.72 -11.61
C THR A 173 10.48 -5.46 -10.57
N PHE A 174 9.37 -4.84 -10.99
CA PHE A 174 8.22 -4.58 -10.13
C PHE A 174 7.57 -5.87 -9.61
N VAL A 175 7.30 -6.84 -10.48
CA VAL A 175 6.75 -8.15 -10.09
C VAL A 175 7.70 -8.90 -9.15
N SER A 176 9.00 -8.85 -9.39
CA SER A 176 10.01 -9.49 -8.52
C SER A 176 10.05 -8.88 -7.11
N ASN A 177 9.92 -7.56 -7.00
CA ASN A 177 9.96 -6.86 -5.71
C ASN A 177 8.65 -7.02 -4.92
N VAL A 178 7.51 -6.86 -5.57
CA VAL A 178 6.19 -6.72 -4.92
C VAL A 178 5.37 -8.02 -4.92
N GLY A 179 5.70 -8.96 -5.81
CA GLY A 179 4.95 -10.20 -6.01
C GLY A 179 3.84 -10.04 -7.06
N TYR A 180 3.54 -11.12 -7.78
CA TYR A 180 2.60 -11.10 -8.90
C TYR A 180 1.16 -10.75 -8.46
N GLY A 181 0.74 -11.25 -7.29
CA GLY A 181 -0.61 -10.99 -6.76
C GLY A 181 -0.91 -9.50 -6.59
N PHE A 182 0.07 -8.72 -6.10
CA PHE A 182 -0.08 -7.28 -5.91
C PHE A 182 0.19 -6.47 -7.19
N ALA A 183 1.05 -6.97 -8.09
CA ALA A 183 1.44 -6.27 -9.30
C ALA A 183 0.43 -6.40 -10.45
N SER A 184 -0.19 -7.58 -10.62
CA SER A 184 -1.05 -7.90 -11.76
C SER A 184 -2.20 -6.92 -11.97
N GLY A 185 -2.93 -6.57 -10.90
CA GLY A 185 -4.05 -5.63 -10.98
C GLY A 185 -3.64 -4.21 -11.39
N TYR A 186 -2.43 -3.78 -11.00
CA TYR A 186 -1.89 -2.49 -11.39
C TYR A 186 -1.37 -2.47 -12.83
N LEU A 187 -0.66 -3.52 -13.25
CA LEU A 187 -0.17 -3.64 -14.63
C LEU A 187 -1.34 -3.68 -15.63
N PHE A 188 -2.39 -4.42 -15.30
CA PHE A 188 -3.61 -4.48 -16.10
C PHE A 188 -4.30 -3.12 -16.22
N SER A 189 -4.45 -2.38 -15.11
CA SER A 189 -5.14 -1.06 -15.15
C SER A 189 -4.37 -0.01 -15.94
N ARG A 190 -3.04 -0.14 -16.05
CA ARG A 190 -2.16 0.75 -16.83
C ARG A 190 -1.90 0.26 -18.26
N ASN A 191 -2.52 -0.84 -18.71
CA ASN A 191 -2.25 -1.50 -20.00
C ASN A 191 -0.76 -1.82 -20.23
N LEU A 192 -0.05 -2.19 -19.15
CA LEU A 192 1.34 -2.63 -19.24
C LEU A 192 1.39 -4.14 -19.50
N PRO A 193 2.35 -4.62 -20.31
CA PRO A 193 2.52 -6.04 -20.53
C PRO A 193 2.85 -6.69 -19.19
N VAL A 194 2.05 -7.68 -18.82
CA VAL A 194 2.37 -8.56 -17.70
C VAL A 194 3.48 -9.48 -18.19
N PRO A 195 4.67 -9.47 -17.57
CA PRO A 195 5.75 -10.34 -18.01
C PRO A 195 5.31 -11.80 -18.02
N ASP A 196 5.56 -12.52 -19.12
CA ASP A 196 5.42 -13.97 -19.25
C ASP A 196 6.33 -14.75 -18.29
N ALA A 197 7.13 -14.03 -17.50
CA ALA A 197 7.84 -14.56 -16.35
C ALA A 197 6.95 -15.47 -15.51
N ALA A 198 5.60 -15.33 -15.48
CA ALA A 198 4.66 -16.30 -14.89
C ALA A 198 4.94 -17.79 -15.25
N ALA A 199 5.47 -18.08 -16.44
CA ALA A 199 5.84 -19.44 -16.86
C ALA A 199 7.23 -19.89 -16.34
N GLU A 200 8.21 -18.99 -16.27
CA GLU A 200 9.53 -19.27 -15.63
C GLU A 200 9.48 -19.16 -14.09
N ILE A 201 8.44 -18.53 -13.58
CA ILE A 201 8.12 -18.28 -12.18
C ILE A 201 7.68 -19.56 -11.44
N SER A 202 7.25 -20.59 -12.17
CA SER A 202 6.95 -21.93 -11.63
C SER A 202 8.15 -22.55 -10.90
N GLY A 203 9.38 -22.14 -11.27
CA GLY A 203 10.63 -22.56 -10.62
C GLY A 203 11.07 -21.68 -9.45
N GLY A 204 10.24 -20.72 -9.04
CA GLY A 204 10.57 -19.71 -8.04
C GLY A 204 11.28 -18.51 -8.64
N ILE A 205 10.90 -17.30 -8.19
CA ILE A 205 11.66 -16.09 -8.53
C ILE A 205 13.00 -16.20 -7.80
N GLY A 206 14.11 -16.02 -8.53
CA GLY A 206 15.44 -15.89 -7.94
C GLY A 206 15.51 -14.64 -7.05
N GLY A 207 15.05 -14.76 -5.81
CA GLY A 207 15.45 -13.87 -4.73
C GLY A 207 16.97 -13.93 -4.59
N GLY A 208 17.58 -12.86 -4.09
CA GLY A 208 19.03 -12.83 -3.85
C GLY A 208 19.57 -14.13 -3.24
N GLU A 209 20.82 -14.47 -3.62
CA GLU A 209 21.56 -15.68 -3.25
C GLU A 209 20.69 -16.88 -2.81
N ASN A 210 20.19 -17.63 -3.80
CA ASN A 210 19.85 -19.06 -3.68
C ASN A 210 18.54 -19.47 -2.95
N ARG A 211 17.59 -18.57 -2.70
CA ARG A 211 16.28 -18.95 -2.10
C ARG A 211 15.12 -18.70 -3.06
N PRO A 212 14.43 -19.76 -3.53
CA PRO A 212 13.34 -19.60 -4.48
C PRO A 212 12.09 -19.02 -3.78
N ILE A 213 11.46 -18.05 -4.44
CA ILE A 213 10.30 -17.30 -3.93
C ILE A 213 9.03 -17.75 -4.63
N ASN A 214 7.96 -17.97 -3.87
CA ASN A 214 6.64 -18.20 -4.41
C ASN A 214 6.09 -16.91 -5.04
N PRO A 215 5.70 -16.92 -6.32
CA PRO A 215 5.24 -15.73 -7.02
C PRO A 215 3.90 -15.15 -6.56
N VAL A 216 3.03 -16.01 -6.02
CA VAL A 216 1.67 -15.62 -5.61
C VAL A 216 1.74 -14.95 -4.24
N THR A 217 2.42 -15.60 -3.29
CA THR A 217 2.52 -15.14 -1.89
C THR A 217 3.68 -14.17 -1.68
N GLY A 218 4.68 -14.19 -2.55
CA GLY A 218 5.96 -13.49 -2.38
C GLY A 218 6.81 -14.04 -1.22
N GLN A 219 6.40 -15.15 -0.62
CA GLN A 219 7.08 -15.81 0.48
C GLN A 219 8.20 -16.72 -0.05
N PHE A 220 9.26 -16.94 0.72
CA PHE A 220 10.23 -17.97 0.40
C PHE A 220 9.62 -19.37 0.52
N LEU A 221 9.86 -20.23 -0.47
CA LEU A 221 9.27 -21.58 -0.54
C LEU A 221 9.65 -22.46 0.67
N ASP A 222 10.84 -22.28 1.24
CA ASP A 222 11.29 -23.00 2.43
C ASP A 222 10.55 -22.61 3.72
N ARG A 223 9.83 -21.48 3.71
CA ARG A 223 9.05 -20.97 4.84
C ARG A 223 7.55 -21.21 4.69
N GLU A 224 7.10 -21.67 3.54
CA GLU A 224 5.68 -21.94 3.32
C GLU A 224 5.21 -23.08 4.22
N ARG A 225 4.10 -22.83 4.92
CA ARG A 225 3.47 -23.89 5.70
C ARG A 225 2.80 -24.83 4.71
N GLN A 226 3.32 -26.03 4.57
CA GLN A 226 2.63 -27.09 3.85
C GLN A 226 1.28 -27.34 4.54
N PRO A 227 0.17 -27.29 3.80
CA PRO A 227 -1.12 -27.56 4.37
C PRO A 227 -1.14 -29.01 4.86
N ASP A 228 -1.51 -29.20 6.13
CA ASP A 228 -1.69 -30.51 6.77
C ASP A 228 -3.02 -31.09 6.29
N LEU A 229 -3.11 -31.29 4.96
CA LEU A 229 -4.26 -31.89 4.31
C LEU A 229 -4.12 -33.40 4.46
N PRO A 230 -5.17 -34.11 4.92
CA PRO A 230 -5.17 -35.56 4.85
C PRO A 230 -4.99 -35.98 3.39
N GLU A 231 -4.13 -36.97 3.15
CA GLU A 231 -3.94 -37.54 1.82
C GLU A 231 -5.30 -37.99 1.28
N MET A 232 -5.73 -37.31 0.23
CA MET A 232 -7.01 -37.55 -0.40
C MET A 232 -6.97 -38.88 -1.15
N THR A 233 -7.97 -39.72 -0.94
CA THR A 233 -8.11 -40.98 -1.70
C THR A 233 -8.29 -40.68 -3.19
N ASP A 234 -7.90 -41.61 -4.06
CA ASP A 234 -7.95 -41.39 -5.51
C ASP A 234 -9.37 -41.04 -6.01
N GLU A 235 -10.40 -41.68 -5.45
CA GLU A 235 -11.81 -41.35 -5.75
C GLU A 235 -12.20 -39.93 -5.32
N GLU A 236 -11.69 -39.45 -4.20
CA GLU A 236 -11.94 -38.08 -3.74
C GLU A 236 -11.19 -37.07 -4.60
N ARG A 237 -9.97 -37.42 -5.05
CA ARG A 237 -9.18 -36.60 -5.96
C ARG A 237 -9.87 -36.42 -7.31
N GLU A 238 -10.44 -37.49 -7.85
CA GLU A 238 -11.25 -37.44 -9.07
C GLU A 238 -12.50 -36.58 -8.89
N ARG A 239 -13.22 -36.73 -7.76
CA ARG A 239 -14.39 -35.90 -7.46
C ARG A 239 -14.05 -34.42 -7.28
N GLU A 240 -12.91 -34.09 -6.69
CA GLU A 240 -12.45 -32.71 -6.59
C GLU A 240 -11.99 -32.15 -7.94
N ALA A 241 -11.31 -32.96 -8.76
CA ALA A 241 -10.95 -32.59 -10.12
C ALA A 241 -12.20 -32.26 -10.97
N GLU A 242 -13.28 -33.05 -10.86
CA GLU A 242 -14.56 -32.76 -11.51
C GLU A 242 -15.19 -31.46 -11.01
N ARG A 243 -15.14 -31.18 -9.70
CA ARG A 243 -15.65 -29.92 -9.14
C ARG A 243 -14.87 -28.72 -9.66
N LEU A 244 -13.54 -28.80 -9.70
CA LEU A 244 -12.67 -27.74 -10.21
C LEU A 244 -12.90 -27.52 -11.71
N PHE A 245 -13.07 -28.60 -12.47
CA PHE A 245 -13.39 -28.56 -13.90
C PHE A 245 -14.68 -27.77 -14.16
N ILE A 246 -15.76 -28.10 -13.43
CA ILE A 246 -17.04 -27.38 -13.54
C ILE A 246 -16.89 -25.90 -13.15
N LEU A 247 -16.08 -25.59 -12.14
CA LEU A 247 -15.82 -24.22 -11.73
C LEU A 247 -15.10 -23.43 -12.83
N PHE A 248 -14.12 -24.05 -13.49
CA PHE A 248 -13.36 -23.47 -14.59
C PHE A 248 -14.24 -23.24 -15.83
N GLU A 249 -15.09 -24.22 -16.18
CA GLU A 249 -16.05 -24.11 -17.29
C GLU A 249 -17.05 -22.97 -17.06
N ARG A 250 -17.56 -22.83 -15.83
CA ARG A 250 -18.45 -21.72 -15.46
C ARG A 250 -17.77 -20.36 -15.46
N ALA A 251 -16.50 -20.29 -15.07
CA ALA A 251 -15.74 -19.04 -15.06
C ALA A 251 -15.30 -18.61 -16.47
N ASN A 252 -14.94 -19.57 -17.33
CA ASN A 252 -14.37 -19.35 -18.66
C ASN A 252 -15.33 -19.70 -19.79
N GLY A 253 -16.59 -19.23 -19.74
CA GLY A 253 -17.69 -19.58 -20.67
C GLY A 253 -17.49 -19.38 -22.19
N VAL A 254 -16.26 -19.32 -22.69
CA VAL A 254 -15.87 -19.25 -24.11
C VAL A 254 -14.75 -20.25 -24.50
N ILE A 255 -14.08 -20.94 -23.57
CA ILE A 255 -13.02 -21.93 -23.92
C ILE A 255 -13.35 -23.28 -23.30
N SER A 256 -13.79 -24.22 -24.13
CA SER A 256 -13.97 -25.64 -23.78
C SER A 256 -12.59 -26.29 -23.62
N VAL A 257 -12.06 -26.31 -22.40
CA VAL A 257 -10.86 -27.08 -22.06
C VAL A 257 -11.31 -28.47 -21.65
N GLU A 258 -10.95 -29.51 -22.39
CA GLU A 258 -11.16 -30.91 -21.99
C GLU A 258 -10.26 -31.26 -20.79
N ASN A 259 -10.67 -32.23 -19.98
CA ASN A 259 -9.87 -32.66 -18.82
C ASN A 259 -8.48 -33.11 -19.31
N PRO A 260 -7.38 -32.41 -18.95
CA PRO A 260 -6.05 -32.66 -19.49
C PRO A 260 -5.54 -34.07 -19.17
N VAL A 261 -6.01 -34.68 -18.08
CA VAL A 261 -5.68 -36.07 -17.73
C VAL A 261 -6.30 -37.03 -18.73
N ARG A 262 -7.57 -36.85 -19.08
CA ARG A 262 -8.24 -37.69 -20.11
C ARG A 262 -7.61 -37.50 -21.48
N THR A 263 -7.34 -36.25 -21.87
CA THR A 263 -6.69 -35.95 -23.14
C THR A 263 -5.27 -36.55 -23.21
N ALA A 264 -4.52 -36.56 -22.10
CA ALA A 264 -3.20 -37.19 -22.04
C ALA A 264 -3.24 -38.73 -22.14
N VAL A 265 -4.25 -39.36 -21.51
CA VAL A 265 -4.52 -40.80 -21.63
C VAL A 265 -4.93 -41.17 -23.07
N GLU A 266 -5.83 -40.40 -23.68
CA GLU A 266 -6.26 -40.61 -25.07
C GLU A 266 -5.14 -40.36 -26.09
N GLN A 267 -4.23 -39.42 -25.81
CA GLN A 267 -3.05 -39.16 -26.62
C GLN A 267 -1.92 -40.18 -26.42
N GLY A 268 -2.13 -41.20 -25.57
CA GLY A 268 -1.14 -42.24 -25.28
C GLY A 268 0.14 -41.70 -24.65
N ARG A 269 0.05 -40.53 -24.00
CA ARG A 269 1.16 -39.82 -23.35
C ARG A 269 1.26 -40.10 -21.85
N PHE A 270 0.48 -41.08 -21.39
CA PHE A 270 0.41 -41.53 -20.01
C PHE A 270 1.19 -42.85 -19.92
N GLU A 271 2.30 -42.84 -19.16
CA GLU A 271 3.05 -44.04 -18.83
C GLU A 271 2.69 -44.40 -17.39
N GLU A 272 1.91 -45.47 -17.21
CA GLU A 272 1.64 -46.01 -15.88
C GLU A 272 2.91 -46.68 -15.36
N LEU A 273 3.58 -46.02 -14.42
CA LEU A 273 4.71 -46.61 -13.72
C LEU A 273 4.17 -47.73 -12.80
N PRO A 274 4.78 -48.93 -12.81
CA PRO A 274 4.36 -50.01 -11.92
C PRO A 274 4.58 -49.61 -10.46
N ASP A 275 3.79 -50.18 -9.54
CA ASP A 275 3.79 -49.81 -8.12
C ASP A 275 5.15 -49.99 -7.41
N ASP A 276 6.10 -50.72 -8.04
CA ASP A 276 7.45 -50.96 -7.57
C ASP A 276 8.51 -50.03 -8.20
N TYR A 277 8.09 -48.99 -8.93
CA TYR A 277 9.01 -48.04 -9.54
C TYR A 277 9.77 -47.25 -8.47
N GLN A 278 11.07 -47.50 -8.35
CA GLN A 278 11.97 -46.68 -7.54
C GLN A 278 12.43 -45.51 -8.41
N GLU A 279 12.07 -44.30 -8.00
CA GLU A 279 12.59 -43.07 -8.58
C GLU A 279 14.11 -43.04 -8.33
N ASP A 280 14.91 -43.25 -9.38
CA ASP A 280 16.35 -43.06 -9.31
C ASP A 280 16.61 -41.57 -9.07
N VAL A 281 17.01 -41.25 -7.84
CA VAL A 281 17.35 -39.88 -7.43
C VAL A 281 18.77 -39.59 -7.92
N ASP A 282 18.89 -38.89 -9.05
CA ASP A 282 20.13 -38.21 -9.47
C ASP A 282 20.33 -36.88 -8.74
#